data_AF-A0A4Q9HUX9-F1
#
_entry.id   AF-A0A4Q9HUX9-F1
#
_cell.length_a   1.000
_cell.length_b   1.000
_cell.length_c   1.000
_cell.angle_alpha   90.00
_cell.angle_beta   90.00
_cell.angle_gamma   90.00
#
_symmetry.space_group_name_H-M   'P 1'
#
loop_
_entity.id
_entity.type
_entity.pdbx_description
1 polymer ?
#
loop_
_entity_poly.entity_id
_entity_poly.type
_entity_poly.pdbx_seq_one_letter_code
_entity_poly.pdbx_strand_id
1 'polypeptide(L)'
;MFLVFFGPPGALVLIAAVSGLVAHAVRRIRQRCAPRLASPRPLGLVSVAALGAAVLVFGYADAWYSPGLYGDKTCLARMGVRAHPRSSGHFPLSTVCSGVEIVPAWVNPALTALAALAVLTLVAVPVAYAVRRLTAVPVCGG
;
A
#
# COMPACT_ATOMS: atom_id res chain seq x y z
N MET A 1 -3.90 20.96 8.64
CA MET A 1 -2.43 21.20 8.65
C MET A 1 -1.59 19.92 8.70
N PHE A 2 -2.15 18.74 8.99
CA PHE A 2 -1.43 17.45 8.96
C PHE A 2 -1.17 16.88 7.54
N LEU A 3 -1.97 17.28 6.54
CA LEU A 3 -1.83 16.85 5.12
C LEU A 3 -0.50 17.24 4.48
N VAL A 4 0.10 18.35 4.90
CA VAL A 4 1.33 18.87 4.30
C VAL A 4 2.56 18.12 4.81
N PHE A 5 2.49 17.48 5.98
CA PHE A 5 3.65 16.86 6.61
C PHE A 5 3.82 15.36 6.30
N PHE A 6 2.73 14.62 6.09
CA PHE A 6 2.79 13.15 5.91
C PHE A 6 2.57 12.67 4.47
N GLY A 7 1.88 13.44 3.63
CA GLY A 7 1.67 13.12 2.21
C GLY A 7 2.97 13.06 1.39
N PRO A 8 3.82 14.11 1.40
CA PRO A 8 5.03 14.13 0.58
C PRO A 8 6.08 13.05 0.95
N PRO A 9 6.44 12.82 2.23
CA PRO A 9 7.45 11.81 2.55
C PRO A 9 6.96 10.38 2.30
N GLY A 10 5.69 10.07 2.58
CA GLY A 10 5.12 8.74 2.30
C GLY A 10 5.11 8.41 0.81
N ALA A 11 4.73 9.38 -0.04
CA ALA A 11 4.72 9.23 -1.49
C ALA A 11 6.15 9.05 -2.04
N LEU A 12 7.11 9.84 -1.56
CA LEU A 12 8.51 9.72 -1.96
C LEU A 12 9.10 8.36 -1.59
N VAL A 13 8.83 7.85 -0.37
CA VAL A 13 9.29 6.53 0.08
C VAL A 13 8.67 5.43 -0.78
N LEU A 14 7.38 5.52 -1.10
CA LEU A 14 6.72 4.54 -1.97
C LEU A 14 7.32 4.55 -3.38
N ILE A 15 7.51 5.73 -3.98
CA ILE A 15 8.12 5.87 -5.31
C ILE A 15 9.55 5.32 -5.32
N ALA A 16 10.35 5.64 -4.29
CA ALA A 16 11.72 5.12 -4.16
C ALA A 16 11.75 3.59 -4.00
N ALA A 17 10.83 3.01 -3.21
CA ALA A 17 10.74 1.58 -3.02
C ALA A 17 10.32 0.84 -4.30
N VAL A 18 9.30 1.35 -5.00
CA VAL A 18 8.81 0.79 -6.27
C VAL A 18 9.86 0.90 -7.36
N SER A 19 10.49 2.06 -7.53
CA SER A 19 11.56 2.26 -8.51
C SER A 19 12.78 1.36 -8.21
N GLY A 20 13.15 1.20 -6.94
CA GLY A 20 14.17 0.25 -6.51
C GLY A 20 13.83 -1.21 -6.86
N LEU A 21 12.56 -1.60 -6.68
CA LEU A 21 12.04 -2.92 -7.05
C LEU A 21 12.12 -3.16 -8.56
N VAL A 22 11.67 -2.19 -9.37
CA VAL A 22 11.72 -2.26 -10.83
C VAL A 22 13.16 -2.32 -11.32
N ALA A 23 14.03 -1.46 -10.80
CA ALA A 23 15.46 -1.46 -11.16
C ALA A 23 16.12 -2.79 -10.79
N HIS A 24 15.78 -3.37 -9.63
CA HIS A 24 16.29 -4.67 -9.22
C HIS A 24 15.79 -5.79 -10.14
N ALA A 25 14.50 -5.80 -10.49
CA ALA A 25 13.89 -6.77 -11.40
C ALA A 25 14.54 -6.68 -12.80
N VAL A 26 14.70 -5.48 -13.36
CA VAL A 26 15.34 -5.26 -14.67
C VAL A 26 16.80 -5.71 -14.64
N ARG A 27 17.57 -5.38 -13.59
CA ARG A 27 18.96 -5.86 -13.45
C ARG A 27 19.02 -7.38 -13.39
N ARG A 28 18.10 -8.02 -12.66
CA ARG A 28 17.97 -9.49 -12.58
C ARG A 28 17.67 -10.13 -13.93
N ILE A 29 16.77 -9.55 -14.72
CA ILE A 29 16.44 -10.04 -16.07
C ILE A 29 17.63 -9.90 -17.02
N ARG A 30 18.39 -8.81 -16.90
CA ARG A 30 19.60 -8.57 -17.71
C ARG A 30 20.76 -9.50 -17.35
N GLN A 31 20.92 -9.84 -16.07
CA GLN A 31 21.99 -10.71 -15.57
C GLN A 31 21.64 -12.20 -15.70
N ARG A 32 21.27 -12.67 -16.91
CA ARG A 32 20.73 -14.01 -17.22
C ARG A 32 21.42 -15.24 -16.57
N CYS A 33 22.59 -15.10 -15.96
CA CYS A 33 23.35 -16.18 -15.31
C CYS A 33 23.90 -15.74 -13.93
N ALA A 34 23.13 -15.91 -12.85
CA ALA A 34 23.64 -16.22 -11.50
C ALA A 34 22.47 -16.32 -10.50
N PRO A 35 22.11 -17.53 -10.04
CA PRO A 35 21.17 -17.68 -8.94
C PRO A 35 21.90 -17.38 -7.62
N ARG A 36 22.19 -16.10 -7.34
CA ARG A 36 22.57 -15.72 -5.97
C ARG A 36 21.33 -15.81 -5.09
N LEU A 37 21.46 -16.60 -4.02
CA LEU A 37 20.45 -16.83 -2.98
C LEU A 37 19.72 -15.54 -2.63
N ALA A 38 18.43 -15.72 -2.31
CA ALA A 38 17.49 -14.71 -1.86
C ALA A 38 18.17 -13.57 -1.08
N SER A 39 18.51 -12.49 -1.78
CA SER A 39 19.00 -11.32 -1.07
C SER A 39 17.81 -10.77 -0.27
N PRO A 40 17.99 -10.35 0.99
CA PRO A 40 16.91 -9.79 1.80
C PRO A 40 16.40 -8.44 1.27
N ARG A 41 17.15 -7.80 0.37
CA ARG A 41 16.82 -6.48 -0.22
C ARG A 41 15.44 -6.39 -0.88
N PRO A 42 15.02 -7.26 -1.81
CA PRO A 42 13.67 -7.25 -2.38
C PRO A 42 12.59 -7.39 -1.30
N LEU A 43 12.83 -8.21 -0.27
CA LEU A 43 11.88 -8.39 0.82
C LEU A 43 11.73 -7.08 1.62
N GLY A 44 12.85 -6.43 1.94
CA GLY A 44 12.85 -5.11 2.56
C GLY A 44 12.18 -4.03 1.70
N LEU A 45 12.41 -4.02 0.39
CA LEU A 45 11.77 -3.08 -0.53
C LEU A 45 10.25 -3.28 -0.60
N VAL A 46 9.78 -4.53 -0.65
CA VAL A 46 8.34 -4.84 -0.60
C VAL A 46 7.73 -4.41 0.73
N SER A 47 8.39 -4.70 1.85
CA SER A 47 7.92 -4.30 3.18
C SER A 47 7.82 -2.78 3.34
N VAL A 48 8.83 -2.03 2.86
CA VAL A 48 8.83 -0.56 2.88
C VAL A 48 7.74 0.00 1.96
N ALA A 49 7.55 -0.56 0.77
CA ALA A 49 6.49 -0.16 -0.13
C ALA A 49 5.10 -0.41 0.49
N ALA A 50 4.88 -1.57 1.10
CA ALA A 50 3.63 -1.92 1.76
C ALA A 50 3.32 -0.98 2.94
N LEU A 51 4.33 -0.70 3.79
CA LEU A 51 4.19 0.25 4.90
C LEU A 51 3.89 1.67 4.38
N GLY A 52 4.61 2.13 3.37
CA GLY A 52 4.39 3.44 2.75
C GLY A 52 2.99 3.59 2.17
N ALA A 53 2.50 2.56 1.48
CA ALA A 53 1.14 2.53 0.95
C ALA A 53 0.09 2.57 2.08
N ALA A 54 0.27 1.79 3.16
CA ALA A 54 -0.63 1.79 4.31
C ALA A 54 -0.69 3.16 5.00
N VAL A 55 0.47 3.81 5.21
CA VAL A 55 0.56 5.15 5.81
C VAL A 55 -0.12 6.20 4.92
N LEU A 56 0.06 6.14 3.60
CA LEU A 56 -0.60 7.05 2.66
C LEU A 56 -2.12 6.87 2.65
N VAL A 57 -2.60 5.63 2.58
CA VAL A 57 -4.03 5.31 2.61
C VAL A 57 -4.65 5.79 3.92
N PHE A 58 -4.03 5.46 5.05
CA PHE A 58 -4.51 5.90 6.37
C PHE A 58 -4.47 7.42 6.51
N GLY A 59 -3.36 8.07 6.17
CA GLY A 59 -3.21 9.52 6.27
C GLY A 59 -4.16 10.29 5.36
N TYR A 60 -4.42 9.77 4.14
CA TYR A 60 -5.41 10.35 3.25
C TYR A 60 -6.83 10.15 3.79
N ALA A 61 -7.16 8.95 4.30
CA ALA A 61 -8.46 8.68 4.89
C ALA A 61 -8.71 9.56 6.12
N ASP A 62 -7.75 9.63 7.04
CA ASP A 62 -7.85 10.45 8.24
C ASP A 62 -8.00 11.93 7.88
N ALA A 63 -7.16 12.47 7.00
CA ALA A 63 -7.23 13.87 6.64
C ALA A 63 -8.54 14.30 5.95
N TRP A 64 -9.19 13.40 5.20
CA TRP A 64 -10.34 13.72 4.36
C TRP A 64 -11.68 13.23 4.88
N TYR A 65 -11.67 12.26 5.81
CA TYR A 65 -12.88 11.59 6.30
C TYR A 65 -12.95 11.53 7.83
N SER A 66 -11.84 11.79 8.54
CA SER A 66 -11.88 11.96 9.99
C SER A 66 -12.59 13.28 10.33
N PRO A 67 -13.51 13.28 11.29
CA PRO A 67 -14.18 14.51 11.73
C PRO A 67 -13.24 15.50 12.42
N GLY A 68 -12.01 15.09 12.79
CA GLY A 68 -11.00 15.96 13.39
C GLY A 68 -11.54 16.77 14.58
N LEU A 69 -11.08 18.02 14.73
CA LEU A 69 -11.60 19.00 15.70
C LEU A 69 -12.89 19.73 15.23
N TYR A 70 -13.32 19.51 13.98
CA TYR A 70 -14.39 20.28 13.32
C TYR A 70 -15.30 19.35 12.51
N GLY A 71 -15.99 18.44 13.21
CA GLY A 71 -16.83 17.41 12.56
C GLY A 71 -17.99 17.98 11.74
N ASP A 72 -18.46 19.18 12.08
CA ASP A 72 -19.46 19.92 11.31
C ASP A 72 -18.99 20.29 9.90
N LYS A 73 -17.69 20.52 9.71
CA LYS A 73 -17.10 20.87 8.42
C LYS A 73 -16.93 19.66 7.52
N THR A 74 -16.77 18.47 8.07
CA THR A 74 -16.62 17.23 7.29
C THR A 74 -17.94 16.88 6.60
N CYS A 75 -19.07 16.99 7.31
CA CYS A 75 -20.40 16.84 6.71
C CYS A 75 -20.71 17.97 5.72
N LEU A 76 -20.28 19.21 6.00
CA LEU A 76 -20.47 20.33 5.08
C LEU A 76 -19.68 20.13 3.77
N ALA A 77 -18.42 19.71 3.85
CA ALA A 77 -17.55 19.54 2.69
C ALA A 77 -17.96 18.36 1.80
N ARG A 78 -18.58 17.32 2.36
CA ARG A 78 -18.96 16.10 1.63
C ARG A 78 -20.43 16.05 1.20
N MET A 79 -21.33 16.62 2.00
CA MET A 79 -22.78 16.53 1.80
C MET A 79 -23.45 17.91 1.67
N GLY A 80 -22.72 19.01 1.84
CA GLY A 80 -23.30 20.36 1.83
C GLY A 80 -24.15 20.69 3.06
N VAL A 81 -24.16 19.82 4.08
CA VAL A 81 -24.99 19.98 5.28
C VAL A 81 -24.10 20.29 6.48
N ARG A 82 -24.40 21.39 7.17
CA ARG A 82 -23.70 21.78 8.40
C ARG A 82 -24.30 21.05 9.60
N ALA A 83 -23.87 19.80 9.79
CA ALA A 83 -24.30 18.95 10.90
C ALA A 83 -23.10 18.25 11.51
N HIS A 84 -23.11 18.05 12.83
CA HIS A 84 -22.12 17.18 13.47
C HIS A 84 -22.41 15.71 13.10
N PRO A 85 -21.37 14.88 12.96
CA PRO A 85 -21.55 13.46 12.68
C PRO A 85 -22.27 12.79 13.84
N ARG A 86 -23.26 11.93 13.54
CA ARG A 86 -24.00 11.17 14.56
C ARG A 86 -23.16 10.05 15.17
N SER A 87 -22.22 9.50 14.40
CA SER A 87 -21.24 8.52 14.86
C SER A 87 -20.03 8.54 13.93
N SER A 88 -18.87 8.17 14.48
CA SER A 88 -17.61 7.97 13.74
C SER A 88 -16.88 6.77 14.32
N GLY A 89 -16.42 5.86 13.48
CA GLY A 89 -15.59 4.73 13.90
C GLY A 89 -14.14 5.14 14.26
N HIS A 90 -13.44 4.32 15.05
CA HIS A 90 -12.01 4.52 15.34
C HIS A 90 -11.11 4.40 14.09
N PHE A 91 -11.59 3.73 13.05
CA PHE A 91 -11.05 3.86 11.70
C PHE A 91 -11.86 4.92 10.96
N PRO A 92 -11.23 5.94 10.34
CA PRO A 92 -11.90 7.02 9.60
C PRO A 92 -12.47 6.54 8.26
N LEU A 93 -13.06 5.34 8.25
CA LEU A 93 -13.64 4.69 7.08
C LEU A 93 -15.15 4.82 7.01
N SER A 94 -15.80 5.21 8.12
CA SER A 94 -17.21 5.57 8.14
C SER A 94 -17.49 6.76 9.04
N THR A 95 -18.10 7.77 8.44
CA THR A 95 -18.65 8.93 9.15
C THR A 95 -20.11 9.06 8.74
N VAL A 96 -21.02 9.06 9.73
CA VAL A 96 -22.46 9.16 9.46
C VAL A 96 -22.92 10.60 9.61
N CYS A 97 -23.30 11.22 8.50
CA CYS A 97 -23.84 12.58 8.43
C CYS A 97 -25.33 12.52 8.09
N SER A 98 -26.19 12.98 9.00
CA SER A 98 -27.65 13.03 8.78
C SER A 98 -28.29 11.69 8.34
N GLY A 99 -27.76 10.57 8.81
CA GLY A 99 -28.25 9.22 8.46
C GLY A 99 -27.65 8.63 7.18
N VAL A 100 -26.77 9.35 6.48
CA VAL A 100 -26.01 8.85 5.34
C VAL A 100 -24.59 8.50 5.79
N GLU A 101 -24.17 7.29 5.48
CA GLU A 101 -22.81 6.82 5.73
C GLU A 101 -21.89 7.24 4.59
N ILE A 102 -20.84 8.00 4.92
CA ILE A 102 -19.83 8.41 3.96
C ILE A 102 -18.69 7.39 4.03
N VAL A 103 -18.58 6.55 3.01
CA VAL A 103 -17.49 5.59 2.84
C VAL A 103 -16.67 5.98 1.60
N PRO A 104 -15.34 6.08 1.69
CA PRO A 104 -14.54 6.36 0.51
C PRO A 104 -14.61 5.17 -0.46
N ALA A 105 -15.17 5.39 -1.65
CA ALA A 105 -15.38 4.34 -2.65
C ALA A 105 -14.08 3.62 -3.09
N TRP A 106 -12.91 4.25 -2.90
CA TRP A 106 -11.60 3.71 -3.27
C TRP A 106 -10.96 2.83 -2.19
N VAL A 107 -11.43 2.88 -0.93
CA VAL A 107 -10.81 2.11 0.18
C VAL A 107 -10.99 0.60 -0.04
N ASN A 108 -12.20 0.16 -0.38
CA ASN A 108 -12.47 -1.26 -0.62
C ASN A 108 -11.64 -1.82 -1.79
N PRO A 109 -11.60 -1.17 -2.97
CA PRO A 109 -10.70 -1.56 -4.05
C PRO A 109 -9.21 -1.58 -3.65
N ALA A 110 -8.73 -0.59 -2.90
CA ALA A 110 -7.34 -0.51 -2.49
C ALA A 110 -6.94 -1.64 -1.52
N LEU A 111 -7.80 -1.91 -0.52
CA LEU A 111 -7.59 -3.04 0.40
C LEU A 111 -7.65 -4.38 -0.33
N THR A 112 -8.57 -4.52 -1.29
CA THR A 112 -8.69 -5.74 -2.09
C THR A 112 -7.46 -5.94 -2.98
N ALA A 113 -6.93 -4.88 -3.59
CA ALA A 113 -5.71 -4.92 -4.38
C ALA A 113 -4.47 -5.28 -3.54
N LEU A 114 -4.34 -4.70 -2.34
CA LEU A 114 -3.26 -5.03 -1.40
C LEU A 114 -3.35 -6.49 -0.92
N ALA A 115 -4.56 -6.96 -0.60
CA ALA A 115 -4.79 -8.36 -0.23
C ALA A 115 -4.45 -9.31 -1.39
N ALA A 116 -4.87 -8.98 -2.62
CA ALA A 116 -4.53 -9.77 -3.81
C ALA A 116 -3.02 -9.82 -4.05
N LEU A 117 -2.31 -8.69 -3.91
CA LEU A 117 -0.85 -8.63 -4.00
C LEU A 117 -0.16 -9.48 -2.91
N ALA A 118 -0.66 -9.44 -1.67
CA ALA A 118 -0.14 -10.27 -0.59
C ALA A 118 -0.32 -11.76 -0.89
N VAL A 119 -1.49 -12.17 -1.39
CA VAL A 119 -1.76 -13.57 -1.80
C VAL A 119 -0.87 -13.97 -2.97
N LEU A 120 -0.77 -13.13 -4.01
CA LEU A 120 0.07 -13.40 -5.18
C LEU A 120 1.54 -13.54 -4.79
N THR A 121 2.05 -12.71 -3.89
CA THR A 121 3.43 -12.82 -3.42
C THR A 121 3.65 -14.07 -2.55
N LEU A 122 2.69 -14.40 -1.68
CA LEU A 122 2.70 -15.63 -0.88
C LEU A 122 2.72 -16.90 -1.73
N VAL A 123 2.10 -16.88 -2.92
CA VAL A 123 2.09 -18.02 -3.86
C VAL A 123 3.32 -17.98 -4.79
N ALA A 124 3.65 -16.82 -5.34
CA ALA A 124 4.72 -16.68 -6.33
C ALA A 124 6.10 -17.04 -5.75
N VAL A 125 6.37 -16.72 -4.48
CA VAL A 125 7.65 -17.03 -3.81
C VAL A 125 7.90 -18.54 -3.70
N PRO A 126 7.01 -19.35 -3.06
CA PRO A 126 7.21 -20.80 -2.96
C PRO A 126 7.14 -21.49 -4.32
N VAL A 127 6.29 -21.03 -5.24
CA VAL A 127 6.25 -21.58 -6.61
C VAL A 127 7.57 -21.33 -7.34
N ALA A 128 8.09 -20.10 -7.30
CA ALA A 128 9.38 -19.79 -7.90
C ALA A 128 10.53 -20.57 -7.23
N TYR A 129 10.46 -20.80 -5.92
CA TYR A 129 11.42 -21.64 -5.21
C TYR A 129 11.33 -23.12 -5.61
N ALA A 130 10.12 -23.68 -5.68
CA ALA A 130 9.88 -25.06 -6.08
C ALA A 130 10.31 -25.30 -7.53
N VAL A 131 9.92 -24.42 -8.46
CA VAL A 131 10.34 -24.49 -9.87
C VAL A 131 11.87 -24.44 -9.96
N ARG A 132 12.54 -23.53 -9.25
CA ARG A 132 14.02 -23.46 -9.23
C ARG A 132 14.67 -24.72 -8.69
N ARG A 133 14.07 -25.35 -7.67
CA ARG A 133 14.58 -26.61 -7.11
C ARG A 133 14.45 -27.76 -8.11
N LEU A 134 13.38 -27.76 -8.90
CA LEU A 134 13.11 -28.76 -9.93
C LEU A 134 13.89 -28.53 -11.22
N THR A 135 14.18 -27.29 -11.58
CA THR A 135 14.94 -26.89 -12.77
C THR A 135 16.41 -26.58 -12.50
N ALA A 136 16.93 -27.00 -11.34
CA ALA A 136 18.35 -26.92 -11.01
C ALA A 136 19.17 -27.84 -11.93
N VAL A 137 19.37 -27.40 -13.16
CA VAL A 137 20.43 -27.87 -14.05
C VAL A 137 21.75 -27.28 -13.50
N PRO A 138 22.82 -28.08 -13.33
CA PRO A 138 24.13 -27.52 -12.99
C PRO A 138 24.65 -26.62 -14.13
N VAL A 139 25.77 -25.91 -13.88
CA VAL A 139 26.62 -25.17 -14.86
C VAL A 139 26.29 -23.65 -14.92
N CYS A 140 27.23 -22.71 -14.78
CA CYS A 140 28.62 -22.68 -15.24
C CYS A 140 29.68 -22.81 -14.14
N GLY A 141 30.52 -23.84 -14.28
CA GLY A 141 31.92 -23.77 -13.85
C GLY A 141 32.70 -22.83 -14.77
N GLY A 142 33.75 -22.23 -14.21
CA GLY A 142 34.60 -21.21 -14.81
C GLY A 142 35.09 -20.28 -13.71
#